data_AF-A0A0K0D922-F1
#
_entry.id   AF-A0A0K0D922-F1
#
_cell.length_a   1.000
_cell.length_b   1.000
_cell.length_c   1.000
_cell.angle_alpha   90.00
_cell.angle_beta   90.00
_cell.angle_gamma   90.00
#
_symmetry.space_group_name_H-M   'P 1'
#
loop_
_entity.id
_entity.type
_entity.pdbx_description
1 polymer ?
#
loop_
_entity_poly.entity_id
_entity_poly.type
_entity_poly.pdbx_seq_one_letter_code
_entity_poly.pdbx_strand_id
1 'polypeptide(L)'
;MNLFFSAAKHGICVDVVSLVETSPLLQQAADITGGIFLQVGRPCKLLSSMMEVDYRASCACHHELVSSGWVCSVCLSVLCQFMPICKACG
;
A
#
# COMPACT_ATOMS: atom_id res chain seq x y z
N MET A 1 -29.50 -8.26 -10.39
CA MET A 1 -29.59 -6.82 -10.06
C MET A 1 -29.95 -6.53 -8.59
N ASN A 2 -30.73 -7.36 -7.89
CA ASN A 2 -31.18 -7.04 -6.51
C ASN A 2 -30.11 -7.18 -5.42
N LEU A 3 -29.00 -7.87 -5.69
CA LEU A 3 -27.94 -8.11 -4.71
C LEU A 3 -27.23 -6.81 -4.29
N PHE A 4 -26.87 -5.95 -5.24
CA PHE A 4 -26.12 -4.71 -4.95
C PHE A 4 -26.95 -3.67 -4.21
N PHE A 5 -28.25 -3.60 -4.49
CA PHE A 5 -29.16 -2.76 -3.70
C PHE A 5 -29.31 -3.26 -2.26
N SER A 6 -29.30 -4.59 -2.05
CA SER A 6 -29.27 -5.15 -0.70
C SER A 6 -27.96 -4.80 0.01
N ALA A 7 -26.81 -4.97 -0.66
CA ALA A 7 -25.50 -4.61 -0.10
C ALA A 7 -25.42 -3.12 0.29
N ALA A 8 -25.86 -2.22 -0.61
CA ALA A 8 -25.91 -0.78 -0.34
C ALA A 8 -26.81 -0.44 0.85
N LYS A 9 -27.98 -1.08 0.98
CA LYS A 9 -28.89 -0.89 2.13
C LYS A 9 -28.27 -1.33 3.46
N HIS A 10 -27.38 -2.32 3.43
CA HIS A 10 -26.63 -2.78 4.61
C HIS A 10 -25.31 -2.03 4.81
N GLY A 11 -25.01 -1.00 3.99
CA GLY A 11 -23.77 -0.23 4.09
C GLY A 11 -22.52 -1.02 3.71
N ILE A 12 -22.66 -2.07 2.90
CA ILE A 12 -21.55 -2.88 2.41
C ILE A 12 -21.12 -2.33 1.05
N CYS A 13 -19.94 -1.70 1.01
CA CYS A 13 -19.32 -1.23 -0.23
C CYS A 13 -18.68 -2.41 -1.00
N VAL A 14 -18.84 -2.42 -2.32
CA VAL A 14 -18.26 -3.44 -3.21
C VAL A 14 -17.27 -2.78 -4.14
N ASP A 15 -15.98 -3.01 -3.89
CA ASP A 15 -14.91 -2.59 -4.79
C ASP A 15 -14.69 -3.64 -5.89
N VAL A 16 -14.47 -3.17 -7.11
CA VAL A 16 -14.34 -4.02 -8.30
C VAL A 16 -13.06 -3.66 -9.03
N VAL A 17 -12.26 -4.69 -9.31
CA VAL A 17 -11.08 -4.60 -10.17
C VAL A 17 -11.32 -5.46 -11.41
N SER A 18 -11.32 -4.84 -12.59
CA SER A 18 -11.39 -5.56 -13.87
C SER A 18 -9.99 -5.67 -14.51
N LEU A 19 -9.57 -6.91 -14.79
CA LEU A 19 -8.23 -7.22 -15.32
C LEU A 19 -8.14 -7.32 -16.85
N VAL A 20 -9.26 -7.60 -17.52
CA VAL A 20 -9.27 -7.94 -18.96
C VAL A 20 -10.40 -7.18 -19.64
N GLU A 21 -11.64 -7.50 -19.29
CA GLU A 21 -12.82 -6.88 -19.87
C GLU A 21 -13.68 -6.22 -18.80
N THR A 22 -14.11 -5.00 -19.07
CA THR A 22 -15.04 -4.27 -18.21
C THR A 22 -16.44 -4.82 -18.38
N SER A 23 -17.03 -5.32 -17.31
CA SER A 23 -18.45 -5.65 -17.31
C SER A 23 -19.25 -4.45 -16.76
N PRO A 24 -20.22 -3.92 -17.53
CA PRO A 24 -21.02 -2.78 -17.09
C PRO A 24 -21.85 -3.11 -15.84
N LEU A 25 -22.20 -4.37 -15.64
CA LEU A 25 -22.87 -4.84 -14.42
C LEU A 25 -22.00 -4.68 -13.17
N LEU A 26 -20.69 -4.93 -13.25
CA LEU A 26 -19.80 -4.76 -12.09
C LEU A 26 -19.40 -3.30 -11.89
N GLN A 27 -19.33 -2.49 -12.95
CA GLN A 27 -19.24 -1.03 -12.81
C GLN A 27 -20.45 -0.50 -12.02
N GLN A 28 -21.66 -0.89 -12.42
CA GLN A 28 -22.89 -0.51 -11.71
C GLN A 28 -22.91 -1.02 -10.25
N ALA A 29 -22.30 -2.18 -9.97
CA ALA A 29 -22.21 -2.71 -8.62
C ALA A 29 -21.41 -1.78 -7.69
N ALA A 30 -20.23 -1.33 -8.15
CA ALA A 30 -19.41 -0.38 -7.42
C ALA A 30 -20.16 0.95 -7.24
N ASP A 31 -20.77 1.48 -8.31
CA ASP A 31 -21.49 2.75 -8.28
C ASP A 31 -22.69 2.73 -7.30
N ILE A 32 -23.47 1.63 -7.28
CA ILE A 32 -24.66 1.49 -6.39
C ILE A 32 -24.24 1.38 -4.92
N THR A 33 -23.13 0.70 -4.64
CA THR A 33 -22.67 0.43 -3.27
C THR A 33 -21.73 1.50 -2.73
N GLY A 34 -21.34 2.48 -3.55
CA GLY A 34 -20.36 3.51 -3.21
C GLY A 34 -18.92 2.99 -3.14
N GLY A 35 -18.64 1.86 -3.80
CA GLY A 35 -17.30 1.29 -3.92
C GLY A 35 -16.51 1.87 -5.10
N ILE A 36 -15.28 1.39 -5.28
CA ILE A 36 -14.34 1.81 -6.31
C ILE A 36 -14.37 0.81 -7.46
N PHE A 37 -14.47 1.30 -8.70
CA PHE A 37 -14.19 0.51 -9.89
C PHE A 37 -12.84 0.88 -10.49
N LEU A 38 -11.98 -0.12 -10.68
CA LEU A 38 -10.65 0.04 -11.26
C LEU A 38 -10.48 -0.89 -12.47
N GLN A 39 -10.30 -0.33 -13.66
CA GLN A 39 -9.92 -1.10 -14.84
C GLN A 39 -8.39 -1.13 -14.97
N VAL A 40 -7.82 -2.33 -14.97
CA VAL A 40 -6.37 -2.53 -15.07
C VAL A 40 -6.01 -3.40 -16.24
N GLY A 41 -5.45 -2.77 -17.28
CA GLY A 41 -4.93 -3.50 -18.45
C GLY A 41 -3.57 -4.19 -18.23
N ARG A 42 -2.89 -3.95 -17.10
CA ARG A 42 -1.64 -4.63 -16.72
C ARG A 42 -1.63 -4.93 -15.22
N PRO A 43 -1.67 -6.19 -14.78
CA PRO A 43 -1.80 -6.54 -13.36
C PRO A 43 -0.65 -5.97 -12.50
N CYS A 44 0.52 -5.69 -13.09
CA CYS A 44 1.62 -5.02 -12.38
C CYS A 44 1.24 -3.64 -11.81
N LYS A 45 0.28 -2.93 -12.42
CA LYS A 45 -0.21 -1.65 -11.89
C LYS A 45 -1.09 -1.80 -10.65
N LEU A 46 -1.64 -2.99 -10.38
CA LEU A 46 -2.44 -3.23 -9.17
C LEU A 46 -1.61 -3.10 -7.91
N LEU A 47 -0.36 -3.58 -7.94
CA LEU A 47 0.58 -3.44 -6.83
C LEU A 47 0.86 -1.97 -6.53
N SER A 48 1.10 -1.16 -7.55
CA SER A 48 1.31 0.29 -7.37
C SER A 48 0.06 1.01 -6.87
N SER A 49 -1.15 0.60 -7.28
CA SER A 49 -2.40 1.24 -6.82
C SER A 49 -2.85 0.77 -5.43
N MET A 50 -2.51 -0.45 -5.03
CA MET A 50 -3.02 -1.04 -3.78
C MET A 50 -2.11 -0.79 -2.59
N MET A 51 -0.81 -0.56 -2.77
CA MET A 51 0.12 -0.16 -1.70
C MET A 51 1.54 -0.01 -2.27
N GLU A 52 2.04 1.22 -2.41
CA GLU A 52 3.49 1.43 -2.50
C GLU A 52 4.09 1.21 -1.11
N VAL A 53 4.71 0.05 -0.90
CA VAL A 53 5.39 -0.26 0.36
C VAL A 53 6.80 0.33 0.32
N ASP A 54 7.04 1.34 1.15
CA ASP A 54 8.35 1.96 1.30
C ASP A 54 9.24 1.11 2.24
N TYR A 55 10.26 0.46 1.67
CA TYR A 55 11.21 -0.39 2.41
C TYR A 55 12.44 0.37 2.95
N ARG A 56 12.45 1.71 2.88
CA ARG A 56 13.56 2.49 3.43
C ARG A 56 13.69 2.24 4.93
N ALA A 57 14.94 2.08 5.38
CA ALA A 57 15.22 1.94 6.79
C ALA A 57 15.00 3.30 7.50
N SER A 58 14.46 3.26 8.71
CA SER A 58 14.48 4.43 9.61
C SER A 58 15.81 4.44 10.37
N CYS A 59 16.46 5.61 10.42
CA CYS A 59 17.73 5.74 11.11
C CYS A 59 17.56 5.78 12.63
N ALA A 60 18.42 5.08 13.38
CA ALA A 60 18.37 5.06 14.85
C ALA A 60 18.78 6.39 15.52
N CYS A 61 19.32 7.34 14.75
CA CYS A 61 19.74 8.67 15.24
C CYS A 61 18.57 9.67 15.34
N HIS A 62 17.73 9.75 14.30
CA HIS A 62 16.69 10.77 14.17
C HIS A 62 15.30 10.19 13.92
N HIS A 63 15.19 8.88 13.72
CA HIS A 63 13.95 8.18 13.33
C HIS A 63 13.37 8.59 11.97
N GLU A 64 14.18 9.24 11.13
CA GLU A 64 13.82 9.60 9.76
C GLU A 64 14.16 8.49 8.77
N LEU A 65 13.39 8.39 7.69
CA LEU A 65 13.62 7.45 6.59
C LEU A 65 14.89 7.82 5.83
N VAL A 66 15.79 6.86 5.66
CA VAL A 66 17.05 7.03 4.92
C VAL A 66 17.10 6.09 3.73
N SER A 67 17.51 6.62 2.57
CA SER A 67 17.73 5.82 1.36
C SER A 67 19.07 5.07 1.39
N SER A 68 20.08 5.62 2.06
CA SER A 68 21.37 5.00 2.32
C SER A 68 21.85 5.37 3.72
N GLY A 69 22.55 4.45 4.37
CA GLY A 69 23.02 4.65 5.74
C GLY A 69 24.11 3.65 6.13
N TRP A 70 24.73 3.89 7.29
CA TRP A 70 25.76 3.01 7.85
C TRP A 70 25.12 1.98 8.77
N VAL A 71 25.58 0.73 8.71
CA VAL A 71 25.04 -0.35 9.54
C VAL A 71 26.02 -0.66 10.67
N CYS A 72 25.54 -0.69 11.91
CA CYS A 72 26.33 -1.16 13.03
C CYS A 72 26.53 -2.69 12.94
N SER A 73 27.77 -3.16 13.01
CA SER A 73 28.07 -4.60 12.98
C SER A 73 27.63 -5.37 14.23
N VAL A 74 27.31 -4.67 15.32
CA VAL A 74 26.90 -5.27 16.60
C VAL A 74 25.38 -5.43 16.66
N CYS A 75 24.63 -4.34 16.47
CA CYS A 75 23.18 -4.33 16.64
C CYS A 75 22.38 -4.22 15.33
N LEU A 76 23.06 -4.17 14.18
CA LEU A 76 22.46 -4.02 12.84
C LEU A 76 21.58 -2.77 12.65
N SER A 77 21.66 -1.81 13.58
CA SER A 77 20.94 -0.54 13.47
C SER A 77 21.52 0.32 12.34
N VAL A 78 20.62 0.98 11.60
CA VAL A 78 20.97 1.89 10.49
C VAL A 78 21.18 3.30 11.02
N LEU A 79 22.26 3.96 10.61
CA LEU A 79 22.66 5.30 11.02
C LEU A 79 22.70 6.24 9.81
N CYS A 80 22.18 7.45 10.00
CA CYS A 80 22.13 8.52 9.00
C CYS A 80 23.51 9.06 8.58
N GLN A 81 24.51 8.94 9.45
CA GLN A 81 25.88 9.43 9.22
C GLN A 81 26.87 8.48 9.88
N PHE A 82 28.12 8.51 9.43
CA PHE A 82 29.18 7.73 10.05
C PHE A 82 29.36 8.18 11.50
N MET A 83 29.29 7.23 12.43
CA MET A 83 29.60 7.46 13.84
C MET A 83 30.53 6.35 14.30
N PRO A 84 31.69 6.68 14.90
CA PRO A 84 32.66 5.68 15.35
C PRO A 84 32.13 4.81 16.50
N ILE A 85 31.16 5.33 17.25
CA ILE A 85 30.49 4.66 18.37
C ILE A 85 28.99 4.70 18.10
N CYS A 86 28.30 3.56 18.24
CA CYS A 86 26.89 3.43 17.87
C CYS A 86 25.97 3.94 18.97
N LYS A 87 25.20 4.99 18.70
CA LYS A 87 24.21 5.55 19.65
C LYS A 87 23.12 4.57 20.12
N ALA A 88 22.87 3.50 19.37
CA ALA A 88 21.85 2.52 19.71
C ALA A 88 22.34 1.48 20.74
N CYS A 89 23.60 1.04 20.65
CA CYS A 89 24.13 -0.02 21.51
C CYS A 89 25.25 0.42 22.48
N GLY A 90 25.73 1.67 22.42
CA GLY A 90 26.73 2.20 23.34
C GLY A 90 27.99 2.68 22.66
#